data_AF-A0A7V9M3U9-F1
#
_entry.id   AF-A0A7V9M3U9-F1
#
_cell.length_a   1.000
_cell.length_b   1.000
_cell.length_c   1.000
_cell.angle_alpha   90.00
_cell.angle_beta   90.00
_cell.angle_gamma   90.00
#
_symmetry.space_group_name_H-M   'P 1'
#
loop_
_entity.id
_entity.type
_entity.pdbx_description
1 polymer ?
#
loop_
_entity_poly.entity_id
_entity_poly.type
_entity_poly.pdbx_seq_one_letter_code
_entity_poly.pdbx_strand_id
1 'polypeptide(L)' 'YGKFRAIKFKPLLIKGTMFEGGEKMNVWVSDDPNHLVLRVESPISVGSIKVDMMGYKNLRYPLTSLISTR' A
#
# COMPACT_ATOMS: atom_id res chain seq x y z
N TYR A 1 -11.73 -2.19 -6.28
CA TYR A 1 -10.95 -2.90 -7.30
C TYR A 1 -11.09 -4.41 -7.20
N GLY A 2 -10.68 -5.07 -6.12
CA GLY A 2 -10.82 -6.53 -6.04
C GLY A 2 -10.07 -7.14 -4.87
N LYS A 3 -9.93 -8.46 -4.90
CA LYS A 3 -9.06 -9.24 -4.01
C LYS A 3 -7.73 -9.47 -4.72
N PHE A 4 -6.63 -9.16 -4.02
CA PHE A 4 -5.27 -9.31 -4.51
C PHE A 4 -4.45 -10.12 -3.50
N ARG A 5 -3.49 -10.90 -3.98
CA ARG A 5 -2.38 -11.39 -3.15
C ARG A 5 -1.46 -10.21 -2.86
N ALA A 6 -1.26 -9.94 -1.58
CA ALA A 6 -0.54 -8.77 -1.14
C ALA A 6 0.47 -9.11 -0.05
N ILE A 7 1.65 -8.53 -0.16
CA ILE A 7 2.68 -8.52 0.88
C ILE A 7 2.41 -7.31 1.76
N LYS A 8 2.12 -7.56 3.04
CA LYS A 8 1.95 -6.50 4.05
C LYS A 8 3.26 -6.31 4.79
N PHE A 9 3.76 -5.09 4.81
CA PHE A 9 4.91 -4.73 5.65
C PHE A 9 4.68 -3.41 6.38
N LYS A 10 5.45 -3.24 7.46
CA LYS A 10 5.39 -2.09 8.35
C LYS A 10 6.76 -1.43 8.39
N PRO A 11 7.00 -0.41 7.54
CA PRO A 11 8.24 0.35 7.65
C PRO A 11 8.25 1.13 8.97
N LEU A 12 9.43 1.20 9.59
CA LEU A 12 9.67 2.07 10.73
C LEU A 12 9.97 3.47 10.19
N LEU A 13 9.08 4.42 10.45
CA LEU A 13 9.29 5.81 10.07
C LEU A 13 10.17 6.52 11.10
N ILE A 14 11.21 7.19 10.60
CA ILE A 14 12.05 8.07 11.41
C ILE A 14 11.24 9.35 11.69
N LYS A 15 11.34 9.87 12.91
CA LYS A 15 10.65 11.09 13.35
C LYS A 15 10.98 12.25 12.41
N GLY A 16 9.95 12.84 11.80
CA GLY A 16 10.05 13.98 10.88
C GLY A 16 9.07 15.09 11.26
N THR A 17 8.94 16.11 10.41
CA THR A 17 8.00 17.23 10.63
C THR A 17 6.53 16.87 10.39
N MET A 18 6.26 15.84 9.58
CA MET A 18 4.90 15.38 9.23
C MET A 18 4.50 14.06 9.89
N PHE A 19 5.47 13.32 10.45
CA PHE A 19 5.27 11.99 11.00
C PHE A 19 5.80 11.97 12.43
N GLU A 20 4.92 11.71 13.39
CA GLU A 20 5.32 11.48 14.77
C GLU A 20 6.05 10.14 14.82
N GLY A 21 7.38 10.19 14.79
CA GLY A 21 8.24 9.01 14.76
C GLY A 21 7.79 7.92 15.73
N GLY A 22 7.73 6.69 15.23
CA GLY A 22 7.01 5.58 15.88
C GLY A 22 5.67 5.24 15.21
N GLU A 23 5.20 6.07 14.28
CA GLU A 23 4.03 5.79 13.45
C GLU A 23 4.23 4.51 12.61
N LYS A 24 3.33 3.55 12.84
CA LYS A 24 3.28 2.26 12.16
C LYS A 24 2.51 2.41 10.85
N MET A 25 3.17 2.89 9.80
CA MET A 25 2.59 2.85 8.46
C MET A 25 2.40 1.39 8.04
N ASN A 26 1.21 1.05 7.54
CA ASN A 26 0.95 -0.23 6.91
C ASN A 26 0.93 -0.04 5.40
N VAL A 27 1.79 -0.78 4.70
CA VAL A 27 1.83 -0.79 3.24
C VAL A 27 1.49 -2.19 2.77
N TRP A 28 0.55 -2.28 1.83
CA TRP A 28 0.22 -3.50 1.11
C TRP A 28 0.63 -3.34 -0.34
N VAL A 29 1.49 -4.25 -0.78
CA VAL A 29 2.03 -4.28 -2.15
C VAL A 29 1.62 -5.58 -2.80
N SER A 30 1.37 -5.59 -4.12
CA SER A 30 1.07 -6.80 -4.85
C SER A 30 2.20 -7.83 -4.73
N ASP A 31 1.80 -9.08 -4.54
CA ASP A 31 2.71 -10.23 -4.62
C ASP A 31 2.88 -10.64 -6.09
N ASP A 32 3.50 -9.76 -6.87
CA ASP A 32 3.85 -9.98 -8.27
C ASP A 32 5.09 -9.15 -8.65
N PRO A 33 5.72 -9.42 -9.82
CA PRO A 33 6.92 -8.71 -10.23
C PRO A 33 6.75 -7.19 -10.42
N ASN A 34 5.50 -6.68 -10.47
CA ASN A 34 5.27 -5.24 -10.57
C ASN A 34 5.35 -4.54 -9.20
N HIS A 35 5.13 -5.26 -8.09
CA HIS A 35 5.12 -4.69 -6.74
C HIS A 35 4.31 -3.38 -6.64
N LEU A 36 3.07 -3.41 -7.11
CA LEU A 36 2.15 -2.28 -7.08
C LEU A 36 1.65 -2.03 -5.68
N VAL A 37 1.64 -0.76 -5.28
CA VAL A 37 1.03 -0.35 -4.01
C VAL A 37 -0.49 -0.47 -4.13
N LEU A 38 -1.06 -1.40 -3.36
CA LEU A 38 -2.49 -1.71 -3.34
C LEU A 38 -3.23 -0.86 -2.30
N ARG A 39 -2.63 -0.72 -1.12
CA ARG A 39 -3.15 0.07 -0.02
C ARG A 39 -2.02 0.65 0.81
N VAL A 40 -2.19 1.89 1.27
CA VAL A 40 -1.36 2.50 2.31
C VAL A 40 -2.27 3.03 3.40
N GLU A 41 -1.93 2.71 4.64
CA GLU A 41 -2.57 3.26 5.81
C GLU A 41 -1.51 3.83 6.73
N SER A 42 -1.52 5.13 6.95
CA SER A 42 -0.66 5.78 7.92
C SER A 42 -1.50 6.58 8.91
N PRO A 43 -1.34 6.36 10.23
CA PRO A 43 -1.76 7.37 11.20
C PRO A 43 -0.92 8.64 10.97
N ILE A 44 -1.53 9.80 11.21
CA ILE A 44 -0.88 11.11 11.27
C ILE A 44 -1.35 11.81 12.55
N SER A 45 -0.66 12.87 12.99
CA SER A 45 -1.01 13.61 14.22
C SER A 45 -2.49 14.00 14.31
N VAL A 46 -3.15 14.27 13.17
CA VAL A 46 -4.58 14.61 13.11
C VAL A 46 -5.30 13.70 12.12
N GLY A 47 -5.48 12.43 12.51
CA GLY A 47 -6.33 11.46 11.81
C GLY A 47 -5.57 10.29 11.20
N SER A 48 -6.09 9.76 10.10
CA SER A 48 -5.45 8.65 9.37
C SER A 48 -5.57 8.86 7.87
N ILE A 49 -4.47 8.68 7.16
CA ILE A 49 -4.44 8.64 5.70
C ILE A 49 -4.69 7.20 5.27
N LYS A 50 -5.71 7.01 4.43
CA LYS A 50 -6.00 5.74 3.75
C LYS A 50 -5.95 5.97 2.25
N VAL A 51 -5.00 5.36 1.59
CA VAL A 51 -4.86 5.40 0.13
C VAL A 51 -5.17 4.02 -0.40
N ASP A 52 -6.21 3.93 -1.23
CA ASP A 52 -6.61 2.70 -1.91
C ASP A 52 -6.29 2.82 -3.39
N MET A 53 -5.74 1.75 -3.97
CA MET A 53 -5.46 1.71 -5.40
C MET A 53 -6.78 1.77 -6.17
N MET A 54 -6.90 2.84 -6.96
CA MET A 54 -8.06 3.13 -7.80
C MET A 54 -7.85 2.76 -9.27
N GLY A 55 -6.87 1.93 -9.60
CA GLY A 55 -6.60 1.51 -10.97
C GLY A 55 -5.10 1.48 -11.28
N TYR A 56 -4.76 0.81 -12.38
CA TYR A 56 -3.39 0.65 -12.86
C TYR A 56 -3.38 0.73 -14.40
N LYS A 57 -2.28 1.21 -14.97
CA LYS A 57 -2.07 1.30 -16.42
C LYS A 57 -0.58 1.12 -16.72
N ASN A 58 -0.26 0.67 -17.93
CA ASN A 58 1.11 0.53 -18.43
C ASN A 58 2.01 -0.35 -17.53
N LEU A 59 1.49 -1.50 -17.12
CA LEU A 59 2.27 -2.45 -16.31
C LEU A 59 3.37 -3.10 -17.15
N ARG A 60 4.55 -3.24 -16.53
CA ARG A 60 5.70 -3.91 -17.16
C ARG A 60 5.51 -5.42 -17.24
N TYR A 61 4.84 -6.01 -16.25
CA TYR A 61 4.55 -7.44 -16.17
C TYR A 61 3.04 -7.69 -16.05
N PRO A 62 2.54 -8.88 -16.45
CA PRO A 62 1.16 -9.26 -16.19
C PRO A 62 0.83 -9.20 -14.70
N LEU A 63 -0.36 -8.71 -14.37
CA LEU A 63 -0.83 -8.58 -13.00
C LEU A 63 -1.34 -9.93 -12.49
N THR A 64 -0.44 -10.77 -11.97
CA THR A 64 -0.78 -12.10 -11.47
C THR A 64 -1.31 -12.10 -10.04
N SER A 65 -1.15 -10.99 -9.31
CA SER A 65 -1.62 -10.86 -7.93
C SER A 65 -3.14 -10.70 -7.81
N LEU A 66 -3.85 -10.31 -8.87
CA LEU A 66 -5.30 -10.12 -8.86
C LEU A 66 -6.02 -11.48 -8.85
N ILE A 67 -6.76 -11.75 -7.77
CA ILE A 67 -7.53 -13.00 -7.60
C ILE A 67 -8.94 -12.85 -8.18
N SER A 68 -9.59 -11.71 -7.93
CA SER A 68 -10.97 -11.47 -8.36
C SER A 68 -11.26 -9.97 -8.31
N THR A 69 -11.92 -9.44 -9.32
CA THR A 69 -12.45 -8.08 -9.32
C THR A 69 -13.73 -8.02 -8.48
N ARG A 70 -13.95 -6.90 -7.79
CA ARG A 70 -15.19 -6.64 -7.04
C ARG A 70 -16.29 -6.20 -7.98
#